data_AF-A0A6B0WFM6-F1
#
_entry.id   AF-A0A6B0WFM6-F1
#
_cell.length_a   1.000
_cell.length_b   1.000
_cell.length_c   1.000
_cell.angle_alpha   90.00
_cell.angle_beta   90.00
_cell.angle_gamma   90.00
#
_symmetry.space_group_name_H-M   'P 1'
#
loop_
_entity.id
_entity.type
_entity.pdbx_description
1 polymer ?
#
loop_
_entity_poly.entity_id
_entity_poly.type
_entity_poly.pdbx_seq_one_letter_code
_entity_poly.pdbx_strand_id
1 'polypeptide(L)'
;MTAAVVGLAVLAVVAIAVAHVVAAYMLAHRMTRIRRLRVTGSPADVHMDFEDVTFASADGPALRGWYLESPDAHGSVVIVHGDGTTRSDPAVGLLELQRDYARSGLNVLAFDLRGRGESSGQRNQLGAGELDDVLGAVRYAQHRSEAPVVLHGFGTGASLALSAASRTDQVAAVVADSPAASMRAYVRDRHQGVPVHLFALATKLARWRFDADIDAVAPSRSMHELGDTGVMFVH
;
A
#
# COMPACT_ATOMS: atom_id res chain seq x y z
N MET A 1 56.75 4.52 -15.14
CA MET A 1 55.35 4.82 -15.49
C MET A 1 54.32 3.92 -14.77
N THR A 2 54.68 3.22 -13.69
CA THR A 2 53.91 2.05 -13.22
C THR A 2 53.12 2.24 -11.91
N ALA A 3 53.64 2.96 -10.91
CA ALA A 3 52.92 3.14 -9.63
C ALA A 3 51.86 4.26 -9.66
N ALA A 4 52.16 5.39 -10.30
CA ALA A 4 51.25 6.53 -10.37
C ALA A 4 50.00 6.23 -11.23
N VAL A 5 50.19 5.51 -12.33
CA VAL A 5 49.07 5.09 -13.22
C VAL A 5 48.17 4.09 -12.49
N VAL A 6 48.75 3.12 -11.77
CA VAL A 6 47.98 2.18 -10.94
C VAL A 6 47.23 2.92 -9.84
N GLY A 7 47.87 3.86 -9.15
CA GLY A 7 47.22 4.70 -8.13
C GLY A 7 46.03 5.48 -8.67
N LEU A 8 46.19 6.11 -9.84
CA LEU A 8 45.10 6.85 -10.49
C LEU A 8 43.95 5.92 -10.93
N ALA A 9 44.27 4.74 -11.46
CA ALA A 9 43.27 3.76 -11.85
C ALA A 9 42.46 3.26 -10.64
N VAL A 10 43.12 2.96 -9.52
CA VAL A 10 42.44 2.57 -8.28
C VAL A 10 41.52 3.69 -7.78
N LEU A 11 41.99 4.94 -7.75
CA LEU A 11 41.17 6.08 -7.34
C LEU A 11 39.95 6.27 -8.25
N ALA A 12 40.11 6.09 -9.56
CA ALA A 12 39.00 6.18 -10.50
C ALA A 12 37.95 5.08 -10.26
N VAL A 13 38.38 3.83 -10.04
CA VAL A 13 37.48 2.71 -9.74
C VAL A 13 36.72 2.96 -8.44
N VAL A 14 37.41 3.44 -7.39
CA VAL A 14 36.77 3.78 -6.11
C VAL A 14 35.77 4.92 -6.29
N ALA A 15 36.13 5.98 -7.03
CA ALA A 15 35.22 7.10 -7.29
C ALA A 15 33.96 6.67 -8.04
N ILE A 16 34.09 5.80 -9.05
CA ILE A 16 32.95 5.23 -9.79
C ILE A 16 32.08 4.38 -8.87
N ALA A 17 32.68 3.52 -8.04
CA ALA A 17 31.93 2.69 -7.09
C ALA A 17 31.15 3.55 -6.09
N VAL A 18 31.78 4.60 -5.53
CA VAL A 18 31.13 5.55 -4.63
C VAL A 18 29.98 6.28 -5.32
N ALA A 19 30.21 6.82 -6.52
CA ALA A 19 29.16 7.48 -7.30
C ALA A 19 27.98 6.53 -7.58
N HIS A 20 28.26 5.25 -7.83
CA HIS A 20 27.24 4.24 -8.06
C HIS A 20 26.39 3.98 -6.81
N VAL A 21 27.02 3.83 -5.64
CA VAL A 21 26.32 3.66 -4.36
C VAL A 21 25.50 4.92 -4.00
N VAL A 22 26.06 6.12 -4.21
CA VAL A 22 25.37 7.38 -3.98
C VAL A 22 24.14 7.50 -4.89
N ALA A 23 24.27 7.19 -6.18
CA ALA A 23 23.16 7.19 -7.12
C ALA A 23 22.07 6.18 -6.71
N ALA A 24 22.47 4.98 -6.27
CA ALA A 24 21.54 3.95 -5.80
C ALA A 24 20.81 4.41 -4.54
N TYR A 25 21.51 5.03 -3.60
CA TYR A 25 20.94 5.59 -2.39
C TYR A 25 19.98 6.74 -2.67
N MET A 26 20.33 7.66 -3.58
CA MET A 26 19.45 8.75 -4.01
C MET A 26 18.17 8.20 -4.64
N LEU A 27 18.28 7.16 -5.47
CA LEU A 27 17.14 6.49 -6.07
C LEU A 27 16.28 5.79 -5.00
N ALA A 28 16.88 5.05 -4.06
CA ALA A 28 16.19 4.43 -2.93
C ALA A 28 15.44 5.46 -2.07
N HIS A 29 16.09 6.59 -1.79
CA HIS A 29 15.50 7.69 -1.04
C HIS A 29 14.34 8.33 -1.78
N ARG A 30 14.45 8.50 -3.11
CA ARG A 30 13.40 9.08 -3.93
C ARG A 30 12.18 8.15 -4.02
N MET A 31 12.37 6.85 -4.25
CA MET A 31 11.25 5.90 -4.39
C MET A 31 10.48 5.69 -3.08
N THR A 32 11.13 5.91 -1.93
CA THR A 32 10.50 5.74 -0.59
C THR A 32 9.93 7.05 -0.03
N ARG A 33 10.05 8.17 -0.74
CA ARG A 33 9.46 9.45 -0.30
C ARG A 33 7.96 9.44 -0.51
N ILE A 34 7.23 9.81 0.54
CA ILE A 34 5.78 10.06 0.45
C ILE A 34 5.54 11.52 0.14
N ARG A 35 4.67 11.77 -0.84
CA ARG A 35 3.98 13.06 -0.99
C ARG A 35 2.64 12.94 -0.28
N ARG A 36 2.54 13.47 0.93
CA ARG A 36 1.33 13.38 1.75
C ARG A 36 0.28 14.35 1.20
N LEU A 37 -0.74 13.79 0.56
CA LEU A 37 -1.92 14.54 0.15
C LEU A 37 -2.84 14.78 1.34
N ARG A 38 -3.64 15.85 1.26
CA ARG A 38 -4.69 16.11 2.23
C ARG A 38 -5.92 15.28 1.86
N VAL A 39 -6.64 14.81 2.88
CA VAL A 39 -7.99 14.29 2.70
C VAL A 39 -8.89 15.46 2.29
N THR A 40 -9.72 15.26 1.28
CA THR A 40 -10.60 16.30 0.73
C THR A 40 -12.03 15.77 0.70
N GLY A 41 -12.95 16.52 1.28
CA GLY A 41 -14.33 16.09 1.49
C GLY A 41 -14.45 15.04 2.60
N SER A 42 -15.65 14.52 2.77
CA SER A 42 -16.01 13.52 3.77
C SER A 42 -17.30 12.77 3.36
N PRO A 43 -17.65 11.66 4.03
CA PRO A 43 -18.92 10.98 3.78
C PRO A 43 -20.16 11.87 4.00
N ALA A 44 -20.06 12.93 4.82
CA ALA A 44 -21.16 13.89 4.98
C ALA A 44 -21.50 14.62 3.66
N ASP A 45 -20.53 14.84 2.77
CA ASP A 45 -20.75 15.51 1.49
C ASP A 45 -21.62 14.69 0.54
N VAL A 46 -21.71 13.37 0.79
CA VAL A 46 -22.57 12.43 0.07
C VAL A 46 -23.75 11.93 0.93
N HIS A 47 -24.08 12.70 1.97
CA HIS A 47 -25.21 12.49 2.89
C HIS A 47 -25.14 11.16 3.66
N MET A 48 -23.95 10.82 4.17
CA MET A 48 -23.76 9.68 5.06
C MET A 48 -23.30 10.13 6.45
N ASP A 49 -23.83 9.48 7.47
CA ASP A 49 -23.28 9.53 8.82
C ASP A 49 -22.02 8.67 8.91
N PHE A 50 -21.01 9.12 9.64
CA PHE A 50 -19.75 8.42 9.82
C PHE A 50 -19.07 8.79 11.13
N GLU A 51 -18.16 7.92 11.58
CA GLU A 51 -17.27 8.15 12.71
C GLU A 51 -15.84 8.33 12.22
N ASP A 52 -15.13 9.34 12.71
CA ASP A 52 -13.67 9.43 12.58
C ASP A 52 -13.01 8.41 13.51
N VAL A 53 -12.33 7.43 12.91
CA VAL A 53 -11.74 6.30 13.64
C VAL A 53 -10.22 6.35 13.61
N THR A 54 -9.63 5.79 14.65
CA THR A 54 -8.17 5.60 14.76
C THR A 54 -7.89 4.21 15.27
N PHE A 55 -7.05 3.49 14.56
CA PHE A 55 -6.70 2.11 14.88
C PHE A 55 -5.24 1.81 14.56
N ALA A 56 -4.71 0.75 15.15
CA ALA A 56 -3.32 0.36 14.94
C ALA A 56 -3.19 -0.54 13.69
N SER A 57 -2.19 -0.24 12.88
CA SER A 57 -1.61 -1.19 11.94
C SER A 57 -1.11 -2.45 12.65
N ALA A 58 -0.91 -3.56 11.94
CA ALA A 58 -0.42 -4.82 12.54
C ALA A 58 0.96 -4.73 13.21
N ASP A 59 1.82 -3.85 12.72
CA ASP A 59 3.13 -3.54 13.29
C ASP A 59 3.13 -2.29 14.18
N GLY A 60 1.95 -1.66 14.42
CA GLY A 60 1.76 -0.64 15.46
C GLY A 60 1.45 0.81 15.04
N PRO A 61 1.88 1.36 13.89
CA PRO A 61 1.54 2.72 13.48
C PRO A 61 0.04 3.04 13.54
N ALA A 62 -0.31 4.24 14.02
CA ALA A 62 -1.70 4.67 14.09
C ALA A 62 -2.20 5.10 12.70
N LEU A 63 -3.32 4.52 12.28
CA LEU A 63 -4.02 4.77 11.03
C LEU A 63 -5.32 5.55 11.30
N ARG A 64 -5.67 6.45 10.38
CA ARG A 64 -6.87 7.28 10.43
C ARG A 64 -7.84 6.89 9.32
N GLY A 65 -9.13 6.90 9.63
CA GLY A 65 -10.15 6.56 8.65
C GLY A 65 -11.54 7.01 9.07
N TRP A 66 -12.51 6.63 8.26
CA TRP A 66 -13.93 6.78 8.51
C TRP A 66 -14.58 5.41 8.62
N TYR A 67 -15.45 5.26 9.62
CA TYR A 67 -16.30 4.10 9.78
C TYR A 67 -17.76 4.51 9.59
N LEU A 68 -18.43 3.92 8.60
CA LEU A 68 -19.86 4.09 8.38
C LEU A 68 -20.53 2.82 8.87
N GLU A 69 -21.31 2.95 9.94
CA GLU A 69 -22.07 1.84 10.51
C GLU A 69 -23.40 1.68 9.78
N SER A 70 -23.73 0.45 9.39
CA SER A 70 -25.01 0.12 8.77
C SER A 70 -25.83 -0.75 9.75
N PRO A 71 -27.07 -0.37 10.08
CA PRO A 71 -27.94 -1.21 10.91
C PRO A 71 -28.15 -2.57 10.24
N ASP A 72 -28.03 -3.65 11.03
CA ASP A 72 -28.18 -5.03 10.55
C ASP A 72 -27.24 -5.37 9.37
N ALA A 73 -26.02 -4.81 9.38
CA ALA A 73 -25.02 -5.04 8.35
C ALA A 73 -24.76 -6.53 8.12
N HIS A 74 -24.90 -6.97 6.87
CA HIS A 74 -24.62 -8.37 6.48
C HIS A 74 -23.17 -8.57 6.00
N GLY A 75 -22.35 -7.53 6.07
CA GLY A 75 -20.93 -7.56 5.75
C GLY A 75 -20.24 -6.26 6.13
N SER A 76 -18.91 -6.29 6.14
CA SER A 76 -18.07 -5.10 6.31
C SER A 76 -17.11 -4.98 5.14
N VAL A 77 -17.09 -3.84 4.45
CA VAL A 77 -16.11 -3.56 3.40
C VAL A 77 -15.00 -2.66 3.92
N VAL A 78 -13.76 -3.08 3.70
CA VAL A 78 -12.57 -2.26 3.96
C VAL A 78 -12.03 -1.76 2.61
N ILE A 79 -12.04 -0.44 2.43
CA ILE A 79 -11.58 0.21 1.20
C ILE A 79 -10.10 0.56 1.33
N VAL A 80 -9.29 0.06 0.40
CA VAL A 80 -7.83 0.25 0.36
C VAL A 80 -7.47 1.12 -0.84
N HIS A 81 -7.14 2.39 -0.60
CA HIS A 81 -6.80 3.33 -1.66
C HIS A 81 -5.46 2.98 -2.35
N GLY A 82 -5.27 3.54 -3.54
CA GLY A 82 -4.06 3.34 -4.36
C GLY A 82 -2.87 4.19 -3.94
N ASP A 83 -1.74 3.98 -4.61
CA ASP A 83 -0.53 4.79 -4.39
C ASP A 83 -0.74 6.25 -4.77
N GLY A 84 -0.19 7.14 -3.94
CA GLY A 84 -0.27 8.58 -4.17
C GLY A 84 -1.66 9.19 -3.98
N THR A 85 -2.60 8.49 -3.34
CA THR A 85 -3.97 8.96 -3.06
C THR A 85 -4.33 8.82 -1.57
N THR A 86 -5.59 9.03 -1.19
CA THR A 86 -6.12 8.97 0.19
C THR A 86 -7.45 8.22 0.22
N ARG A 87 -8.02 8.02 1.41
CA ARG A 87 -9.37 7.47 1.64
C ARG A 87 -10.53 8.24 0.96
N SER A 88 -10.23 9.39 0.37
CA SER A 88 -11.20 10.29 -0.27
C SER A 88 -10.83 10.60 -1.73
N ASP A 89 -10.14 9.69 -2.41
CA ASP A 89 -9.66 9.90 -3.78
C ASP A 89 -10.83 10.17 -4.76
N PRO A 90 -10.94 11.41 -5.30
CA PRO A 90 -12.02 11.76 -6.22
C PRO A 90 -11.83 11.15 -7.61
N ALA A 91 -10.61 10.75 -7.99
CA ALA A 91 -10.34 10.20 -9.32
C ALA A 91 -11.06 8.87 -9.56
N VAL A 92 -11.37 8.14 -8.49
CA VAL A 92 -12.12 6.87 -8.51
C VAL A 92 -13.43 6.95 -7.73
N GLY A 93 -13.86 8.16 -7.33
CA GLY A 93 -15.15 8.36 -6.65
C GLY A 93 -15.27 7.64 -5.30
N LEU A 94 -14.22 7.64 -4.47
CA LEU A 94 -14.24 6.86 -3.22
C LEU A 94 -15.33 7.26 -2.24
N LEU A 95 -15.78 8.53 -2.22
CA LEU A 95 -16.86 8.96 -1.34
C LEU A 95 -18.21 8.38 -1.80
N GLU A 96 -18.48 8.41 -3.10
CA GLU A 96 -19.66 7.81 -3.69
C GLU A 96 -19.67 6.29 -3.49
N LEU A 97 -18.52 5.64 -3.63
CA LEU A 97 -18.39 4.21 -3.37
C LEU A 97 -18.64 3.85 -1.91
N GLN A 98 -18.14 4.64 -0.97
CA GLN A 98 -18.43 4.48 0.46
C GLN A 98 -19.94 4.55 0.73
N ARG A 99 -20.61 5.57 0.17
CA ARG A 99 -22.06 5.72 0.26
C ARG A 99 -22.80 4.51 -0.32
N ASP A 100 -22.39 4.05 -1.51
CA ASP A 100 -23.10 2.98 -2.21
C ASP A 100 -22.99 1.65 -1.47
N TYR A 101 -21.83 1.36 -0.84
CA TYR A 101 -21.70 0.21 0.05
C TYR A 101 -22.55 0.34 1.32
N ALA A 102 -22.51 1.49 1.98
CA ALA A 102 -23.28 1.73 3.19
C ALA A 102 -24.80 1.58 2.94
N ARG A 103 -25.30 2.15 1.83
CA ARG A 103 -26.70 2.04 1.39
C ARG A 103 -27.08 0.63 0.94
N SER A 104 -26.09 -0.17 0.54
CA SER A 104 -26.30 -1.58 0.23
C SER A 104 -26.32 -2.46 1.47
N GLY A 105 -26.20 -1.91 2.69
CA GLY A 105 -26.29 -2.66 3.94
C GLY A 105 -24.97 -3.25 4.44
N LEU A 106 -23.84 -2.65 4.06
CA LEU A 106 -22.52 -3.01 4.59
C LEU A 106 -21.99 -1.94 5.54
N ASN A 107 -21.27 -2.36 6.58
CA ASN A 107 -20.36 -1.45 7.27
C ASN A 107 -19.23 -1.06 6.32
N VAL A 108 -18.75 0.18 6.41
CA VAL A 108 -17.65 0.66 5.56
C VAL A 108 -16.52 1.19 6.42
N LEU A 109 -15.32 0.67 6.20
CA LEU A 109 -14.08 1.22 6.71
C LEU A 109 -13.24 1.75 5.54
N ALA A 110 -13.13 3.07 5.41
CA ALA A 110 -12.20 3.70 4.48
C ALA A 110 -11.11 4.39 5.29
N PHE A 111 -9.84 4.08 5.02
CA PHE A 111 -8.72 4.55 5.85
C PHE A 111 -7.53 4.96 4.99
N ASP A 112 -6.65 5.78 5.54
CA ASP A 112 -5.40 6.13 4.89
C ASP A 112 -4.30 5.12 5.26
N LEU A 113 -3.62 4.56 4.25
CA LEU A 113 -2.39 3.80 4.44
C LEU A 113 -1.30 4.66 5.11
N ARG A 114 -0.34 4.03 5.78
CA ARG A 114 0.73 4.73 6.51
C ARG A 114 1.36 5.86 5.69
N GLY A 115 1.46 7.03 6.29
CA GLY A 115 2.03 8.22 5.70
C GLY A 115 1.16 8.94 4.67
N ARG A 116 0.01 8.39 4.27
CA ARG A 116 -0.99 9.06 3.42
C ARG A 116 -2.04 9.74 4.30
N GLY A 117 -2.67 10.77 3.74
CA GLY A 117 -3.69 11.56 4.43
C GLY A 117 -3.27 11.92 5.86
N GLU A 118 -4.03 11.40 6.82
CA GLU A 118 -3.86 11.71 8.24
C GLU A 118 -3.18 10.59 9.05
N SER A 119 -2.87 9.46 8.41
CA SER A 119 -2.20 8.33 9.05
C SER A 119 -0.74 8.62 9.41
N SER A 120 -0.27 7.98 10.48
CA SER A 120 1.13 8.01 10.89
C SER A 120 2.03 7.40 9.81
N GLY A 121 3.32 7.72 9.82
CA GLY A 121 4.30 7.17 8.87
C GLY A 121 4.97 8.25 8.01
N GLN A 122 6.25 8.07 7.73
CA GLN A 122 7.08 9.08 7.07
C GLN A 122 7.63 8.65 5.71
N ARG A 123 7.58 7.34 5.40
CA ARG A 123 8.12 6.76 4.16
C ARG A 123 7.19 5.69 3.62
N ASN A 124 7.22 5.56 2.29
CA ASN A 124 6.57 4.50 1.57
C ASN A 124 7.44 3.26 1.74
N GLN A 125 6.89 2.23 2.36
CA GLN A 125 7.59 0.97 2.61
C GLN A 125 7.39 -0.02 1.46
N LEU A 126 6.87 0.47 0.34
CA LEU A 126 6.77 -0.24 -0.93
C LEU A 126 6.11 -1.60 -0.74
N GLY A 127 5.02 -1.63 0.02
CA GLY A 127 4.20 -2.81 0.24
C GLY A 127 4.42 -3.49 1.58
N ALA A 128 5.62 -3.40 2.18
CA ALA A 128 5.92 -4.14 3.41
C ALA A 128 5.01 -3.72 4.56
N GLY A 129 5.12 -2.48 5.03
CA GLY A 129 4.23 -2.01 6.09
C GLY A 129 2.82 -1.66 5.64
N GLU A 130 2.64 -1.29 4.37
CA GLU A 130 1.29 -1.06 3.86
C GLU A 130 0.45 -2.35 3.90
N LEU A 131 1.07 -3.53 3.83
CA LEU A 131 0.38 -4.81 4.02
C LEU A 131 -0.09 -4.97 5.47
N ASP A 132 0.75 -4.61 6.45
CA ASP A 132 0.40 -4.60 7.87
C ASP A 132 -0.74 -3.61 8.17
N ASP A 133 -0.83 -2.51 7.42
CA ASP A 133 -1.92 -1.55 7.54
C ASP A 133 -3.26 -2.17 7.16
N VAL A 134 -3.30 -2.91 6.05
CA VAL A 134 -4.50 -3.63 5.62
C VAL A 134 -4.88 -4.71 6.62
N LEU A 135 -3.92 -5.47 7.14
CA LEU A 135 -4.18 -6.47 8.20
C LEU A 135 -4.70 -5.81 9.48
N GLY A 136 -4.19 -4.63 9.85
CA GLY A 136 -4.73 -3.82 10.94
C GLY A 136 -6.16 -3.37 10.70
N ALA A 137 -6.49 -2.97 9.47
CA ALA A 137 -7.83 -2.55 9.08
C ALA A 137 -8.83 -3.73 9.09
N VAL A 138 -8.42 -4.91 8.62
CA VAL A 138 -9.23 -6.15 8.73
C VAL A 138 -9.53 -6.45 10.19
N ARG A 139 -8.50 -6.43 11.05
CA ARG A 139 -8.70 -6.64 12.49
C ARG A 139 -9.57 -5.57 13.10
N TYR A 140 -9.51 -4.32 12.66
CA TYR A 140 -10.41 -3.28 13.16
C TYR A 140 -11.88 -3.57 12.79
N ALA A 141 -12.16 -3.90 11.52
CA ALA A 141 -13.50 -4.18 11.01
C ALA A 141 -14.17 -5.38 11.72
N GLN A 142 -13.53 -6.55 11.65
CA GLN A 142 -13.10 -7.22 12.87
C GLN A 142 -13.88 -7.09 14.18
N HIS A 143 -13.27 -6.32 15.06
CA HIS A 143 -13.75 -6.07 16.41
C HIS A 143 -15.02 -5.23 16.43
N ARG A 144 -15.35 -4.56 15.33
CA ARG A 144 -16.54 -3.72 15.20
C ARG A 144 -17.79 -4.53 14.88
N SER A 145 -17.66 -5.64 14.16
CA SER A 145 -18.80 -6.46 13.73
C SER A 145 -18.37 -7.90 13.46
N GLU A 146 -19.23 -8.85 13.81
CA GLU A 146 -19.05 -10.27 13.46
C GLU A 146 -19.35 -10.57 11.98
N ALA A 147 -19.80 -9.57 11.21
CA ALA A 147 -20.13 -9.74 9.80
C ALA A 147 -18.87 -10.04 8.94
N PRO A 148 -19.01 -10.81 7.85
CA PRO A 148 -17.88 -11.14 6.96
C PRO A 148 -17.17 -9.88 6.43
N VAL A 149 -15.83 -9.92 6.38
CA VAL A 149 -15.02 -8.82 5.87
C VAL A 149 -14.71 -9.01 4.39
N VAL A 150 -14.96 -7.98 3.60
CA VAL A 150 -14.57 -7.86 2.20
C VAL A 150 -13.53 -6.76 2.07
N LEU A 151 -12.47 -7.00 1.30
CA LEU A 151 -11.52 -5.96 0.93
C LEU A 151 -11.86 -5.42 -0.46
N HIS A 152 -11.91 -4.11 -0.64
CA HIS A 152 -11.95 -3.48 -1.96
C HIS A 152 -10.73 -2.58 -2.12
N GLY A 153 -9.77 -3.02 -2.94
CA GLY A 153 -8.56 -2.26 -3.18
C GLY A 153 -8.47 -1.71 -4.61
N PHE A 154 -7.73 -0.60 -4.76
CA PHE A 154 -7.47 0.06 -6.04
C PHE A 154 -5.98 0.09 -6.37
N GLY A 155 -5.59 -0.38 -7.57
CA GLY A 155 -4.20 -0.36 -8.02
C GLY A 155 -3.26 -1.11 -7.08
N THR A 156 -2.33 -0.41 -6.44
CA THR A 156 -1.48 -1.00 -5.40
C THR A 156 -2.27 -1.42 -4.16
N GLY A 157 -3.36 -0.72 -3.83
CA GLY A 157 -4.30 -1.11 -2.79
C GLY A 157 -4.98 -2.44 -3.08
N ALA A 158 -5.27 -2.73 -4.36
CA ALA A 158 -5.79 -4.04 -4.79
C ALA A 158 -4.73 -5.14 -4.59
N SER A 159 -3.47 -4.88 -4.94
CA SER A 159 -2.37 -5.82 -4.70
C SER A 159 -2.15 -6.10 -3.20
N LEU A 160 -2.28 -5.06 -2.36
CA LEU A 160 -2.22 -5.19 -0.91
C LEU A 160 -3.40 -6.01 -0.38
N ALA A 161 -4.62 -5.75 -0.85
CA ALA A 161 -5.81 -6.50 -0.44
C ALA A 161 -5.69 -8.00 -0.75
N LEU A 162 -5.28 -8.34 -1.98
CA LEU A 162 -5.02 -9.73 -2.36
C LEU A 162 -3.94 -10.39 -1.49
N SER A 163 -2.86 -9.65 -1.18
CA SER A 163 -1.77 -10.18 -0.34
C SER A 163 -2.15 -10.28 1.14
N ALA A 164 -3.08 -9.42 1.61
CA ALA A 164 -3.58 -9.48 2.98
C ALA A 164 -4.52 -10.68 3.15
N ALA A 165 -5.39 -10.94 2.17
CA ALA A 165 -6.27 -12.11 2.17
C ALA A 165 -5.49 -13.43 2.20
N SER A 166 -4.30 -13.49 1.60
CA SER A 166 -3.42 -14.68 1.69
C SER A 166 -2.68 -14.84 3.03
N ARG A 167 -2.96 -13.97 4.01
CA ARG A 167 -2.30 -13.94 5.33
C ARG A 167 -3.29 -14.09 6.48
N THR A 168 -4.59 -14.18 6.19
CA THR A 168 -5.63 -14.31 7.21
C THR A 168 -6.90 -14.92 6.64
N ASP A 169 -7.51 -15.84 7.37
CA ASP A 169 -8.81 -16.45 7.01
C ASP A 169 -10.00 -15.53 7.33
N GLN A 170 -9.71 -14.31 7.78
CA GLN A 170 -10.68 -13.30 8.20
C GLN A 170 -11.36 -12.57 7.02
N VAL A 171 -10.81 -12.73 5.82
CA VAL A 171 -11.29 -12.06 4.60
C VAL A 171 -12.13 -13.03 3.77
N ALA A 172 -13.42 -12.74 3.65
CA ALA A 172 -14.37 -13.55 2.89
C ALA A 172 -14.24 -13.33 1.38
N ALA A 173 -13.96 -12.10 0.96
CA ALA A 173 -13.76 -11.78 -0.46
C ALA A 173 -12.85 -10.56 -0.69
N VAL A 174 -12.29 -10.48 -1.89
CA VAL A 174 -11.51 -9.34 -2.38
C VAL A 174 -12.07 -8.85 -3.71
N VAL A 175 -12.39 -7.56 -3.77
CA VAL A 175 -12.56 -6.81 -5.01
C VAL A 175 -11.23 -6.15 -5.34
N ALA A 176 -10.58 -6.64 -6.38
CA ALA A 176 -9.29 -6.17 -6.84
C ALA A 176 -9.46 -5.33 -8.11
N ASP A 177 -9.52 -4.00 -7.95
CA ASP A 177 -9.59 -3.07 -9.08
C ASP A 177 -8.18 -2.72 -9.58
N SER A 178 -7.92 -3.11 -10.82
CA SER A 178 -6.68 -2.83 -11.55
C SER A 178 -5.39 -3.22 -10.79
N PRO A 179 -5.31 -4.43 -10.17
CA PRO A 179 -4.15 -4.82 -9.37
C PRO A 179 -2.88 -4.93 -10.19
N ALA A 180 -1.76 -4.52 -9.59
CA ALA A 180 -0.46 -4.91 -10.09
C ALA A 180 -0.15 -6.38 -9.73
N ALA A 181 0.47 -7.11 -10.65
CA ALA A 181 0.89 -8.50 -10.42
C ALA A 181 1.90 -8.65 -9.27
N SER A 182 2.72 -7.61 -9.04
CA SER A 182 3.59 -7.47 -7.87
C SER A 182 4.02 -6.02 -7.67
N MET A 183 4.40 -5.67 -6.45
CA MET A 183 4.96 -4.36 -6.15
C MET A 183 6.32 -4.17 -6.85
N ARG A 184 7.15 -5.22 -6.97
CA ARG A 184 8.36 -5.20 -7.80
C ARG A 184 8.07 -4.79 -9.24
N ALA A 185 7.08 -5.40 -9.88
CA ALA A 185 6.71 -5.06 -11.25
C ALA A 185 6.22 -3.60 -11.36
N TYR A 186 5.34 -3.19 -10.44
CA TYR A 186 4.83 -1.82 -10.34
C TYR A 186 5.92 -0.76 -10.20
N VAL A 187 6.87 -0.99 -9.28
CA VAL A 187 7.99 -0.06 -9.04
C VAL A 187 8.97 -0.10 -10.20
N ARG A 188 9.23 -1.27 -10.80
CA ARG A 188 10.13 -1.38 -11.96
C ARG A 188 9.57 -0.64 -13.17
N ASP A 189 8.28 -0.73 -13.42
CA ASP A 189 7.59 -0.03 -14.51
C ASP A 189 7.76 1.50 -14.43
N ARG A 190 7.64 2.06 -13.21
CA ARG A 190 7.90 3.49 -12.95
C ARG A 190 9.37 3.90 -13.09
N HIS A 191 10.27 2.95 -13.21
CA HIS A 191 11.72 3.16 -13.26
C HIS A 191 12.37 2.42 -14.44
N GLN A 192 11.64 2.24 -15.56
CA GLN A 192 12.16 1.57 -16.75
C GLN A 192 13.47 2.18 -17.28
N GLY A 193 13.62 3.51 -17.18
CA GLY A 193 14.83 4.24 -17.58
C GLY A 193 16.05 4.05 -16.65
N VAL A 194 15.89 3.39 -15.50
CA VAL A 194 16.99 3.11 -14.58
C VAL A 194 17.67 1.79 -14.97
N PRO A 195 19.01 1.76 -15.10
CA PRO A 195 19.75 0.52 -15.33
C PRO A 195 19.48 -0.54 -14.25
N VAL A 196 19.37 -1.81 -14.65
CA VAL A 196 18.96 -2.92 -13.76
C VAL A 196 19.87 -3.05 -12.53
N HIS A 197 21.18 -2.90 -12.69
CA HIS A 197 22.15 -3.00 -11.60
C HIS A 197 21.98 -1.87 -10.57
N LEU A 198 21.73 -0.64 -11.03
CA LEU A 198 21.43 0.51 -10.18
C LEU A 198 20.10 0.33 -9.44
N PHE A 199 19.06 -0.13 -10.15
CA PHE A 199 17.76 -0.42 -9.57
C PHE A 199 17.86 -1.50 -8.49
N ALA A 200 18.56 -2.61 -8.77
CA ALA A 200 18.74 -3.71 -7.83
C ALA A 200 19.48 -3.28 -6.55
N LEU A 201 20.52 -2.45 -6.68
CA LEU A 201 21.21 -1.89 -5.52
C LEU A 201 20.32 -0.92 -4.74
N ALA A 202 19.56 -0.07 -5.44
CA ALA A 202 18.63 0.86 -4.82
C ALA A 202 17.54 0.14 -4.02
N THR A 203 16.97 -0.95 -4.53
CA THR A 203 15.94 -1.71 -3.81
C THR A 203 16.50 -2.42 -2.58
N LYS A 204 17.76 -2.90 -2.63
CA LYS A 204 18.44 -3.44 -1.45
C LYS A 204 18.68 -2.37 -0.39
N LEU A 205 19.13 -1.19 -0.80
CA LEU A 205 19.32 -0.04 0.10
C LEU A 205 17.98 0.45 0.68
N ALA A 206 16.90 0.45 -0.11
CA ALA A 206 15.57 0.81 0.34
C ALA A 206 15.07 -0.14 1.44
N ARG A 207 15.23 -1.44 1.23
CA ARG A 207 14.91 -2.46 2.23
C ARG A 207 15.75 -2.32 3.49
N TRP A 208 17.06 -2.18 3.35
CA TRP A 208 17.98 -2.10 4.49
C TRP A 208 17.83 -0.82 5.32
N ARG A 209 17.57 0.32 4.66
CA ARG A 209 17.63 1.64 5.32
C ARG A 209 16.28 2.23 5.65
N PHE A 210 15.22 1.87 4.92
CA PHE A 210 13.91 2.49 5.00
C PHE A 210 12.78 1.49 5.22
N ASP A 211 13.11 0.23 5.52
CA ASP A 211 12.17 -0.87 5.71
C ASP A 211 11.22 -1.04 4.51
N ALA A 212 11.71 -0.67 3.32
CA ALA A 212 10.92 -0.65 2.10
C ALA A 212 11.24 -1.86 1.21
N ASP A 213 10.33 -2.84 1.16
CA ASP A 213 10.55 -4.09 0.45
C ASP A 213 9.54 -4.31 -0.68
N ILE A 214 9.99 -4.08 -1.91
CA ILE A 214 9.21 -4.27 -3.14
C ILE A 214 8.81 -5.73 -3.40
N ASP A 215 9.39 -6.70 -2.68
CA ASP A 215 9.04 -8.11 -2.79
C ASP A 215 8.00 -8.56 -1.76
N ALA A 216 7.63 -7.71 -0.81
CA ALA A 216 6.67 -8.06 0.24
C ALA A 216 5.25 -8.32 -0.30
N VAL A 217 4.90 -7.70 -1.43
CA VAL A 217 3.57 -7.76 -2.04
C VAL A 217 3.69 -8.29 -3.47
N ALA A 218 3.25 -9.52 -3.68
CA ALA A 218 3.27 -10.18 -4.97
C ALA A 218 2.06 -11.12 -5.16
N PRO A 219 0.85 -10.59 -5.43
CA PRO A 219 -0.36 -11.40 -5.61
C PRO A 219 -0.16 -12.56 -6.57
N SER A 220 0.55 -12.32 -7.69
CA SER A 220 0.87 -13.37 -8.69
C SER A 220 1.58 -14.60 -8.12
N ARG A 221 2.18 -14.52 -6.93
CA ARG A 221 2.83 -15.63 -6.23
C ARG A 221 1.97 -16.20 -5.10
N SER A 222 1.07 -15.42 -4.51
CA SER A 222 0.26 -15.83 -3.35
C SER A 222 -1.20 -16.15 -3.67
N MET A 223 -1.65 -16.04 -4.94
CA MET A 223 -3.04 -16.41 -5.31
C MET A 223 -3.44 -17.83 -4.87
N HIS A 224 -2.49 -18.76 -4.86
CA HIS A 224 -2.74 -20.16 -4.44
C HIS A 224 -2.98 -20.31 -2.94
N GLU A 225 -2.61 -19.30 -2.13
CA GLU A 225 -2.78 -19.26 -0.68
C GLU A 225 -4.16 -18.68 -0.27
N LEU A 226 -5.00 -18.24 -1.22
CA LEU A 226 -6.29 -17.60 -0.93
C LEU A 226 -7.39 -18.57 -0.48
N GLY A 227 -7.18 -19.89 -0.58
CA GLY A 227 -8.17 -20.88 -0.16
C GLY A 227 -9.54 -20.63 -0.78
N ASP A 228 -10.56 -20.48 0.08
CA ASP A 228 -11.96 -20.26 -0.30
C ASP A 228 -12.33 -18.77 -0.43
N THR A 229 -11.38 -17.83 -0.26
CA THR A 229 -11.65 -16.39 -0.40
C THR A 229 -12.10 -16.07 -1.84
N GLY A 230 -13.30 -15.50 -1.98
CA GLY A 230 -13.82 -15.08 -3.27
C GLY A 230 -13.03 -13.90 -3.85
N VAL A 231 -12.72 -13.91 -5.15
CA VAL A 231 -11.99 -12.81 -5.80
C VAL A 231 -12.74 -12.30 -7.02
N MET A 232 -12.96 -10.98 -7.08
CA MET A 232 -13.46 -10.28 -8.25
C MET A 232 -12.38 -9.35 -8.79
N PHE A 233 -11.99 -9.53 -10.06
CA PHE A 233 -11.09 -8.62 -10.76
C PHE A 233 -11.90 -7.58 -11.56
N VAL A 234 -11.51 -6.31 -11.45
CA VAL A 234 -12.04 -5.20 -12.24
C VAL A 234 -10.88 -4.59 -13.03
N HIS A 235 -11.04 -4.38 -14.34
CA HIS A 235 -10.01 -3.88 -15.27
C HIS A 235 -10.61 -2.95 -16.32
#